data_AF-A0A7Z0BE57-F1
#
_entry.id   AF-A0A7Z0BE57-F1
#
_cell.length_a   1.000
_cell.length_b   1.000
_cell.length_c   1.000
_cell.angle_alpha   90.00
_cell.angle_beta   90.00
_cell.angle_gamma   90.00
#
_symmetry.space_group_name_H-M   'P 1'
#
loop_
_entity.id
_entity.type
_entity.pdbx_description
1 polymer ?
#
loop_
_entity_poly.entity_id
_entity_poly.type
_entity_poly.pdbx_seq_one_letter_code
_entity_poly.pdbx_strand_id
1 'polypeptide(L)'
;MYQEYERFGSGAWDWRFNRNVVANFALSNLRTPVSVRELPSASGVAWGSGLLPASRSGDGYTYVYGVDDSPINKQMRIARVYGSDLANGTWQYHTPWGWTLREQNSRNLLTGIANEYSVSPWGGQFLLLSQDSTEAFSGQINAWTSCSPYGPFTQKTPVYRMPEPGPYGSYWNPNVISYNAHVHQALSSGDTFIASYNVNSMDTRVSPDADHYRDPGIYRPRFFRFVLG
;
A
#
# COMPACT_ATOMS: atom_id res chain seq x y z
N MET A 1 6.25 -5.18 -9.57
CA MET A 1 4.99 -5.96 -9.66
C MET A 1 3.83 -4.99 -9.68
N TYR A 2 2.69 -5.41 -10.20
CA TYR A 2 1.50 -4.59 -10.34
C TYR A 2 0.26 -5.44 -10.05
N GLN A 3 -0.80 -4.78 -9.58
CA GLN A 3 -2.13 -5.36 -9.46
C GLN A 3 -2.90 -4.99 -10.72
N GLU A 4 -3.49 -5.99 -11.37
CA GLU A 4 -4.37 -5.82 -12.51
C GLU A 4 -5.82 -5.81 -12.01
N TYR A 5 -6.58 -4.82 -12.46
CA TYR A 5 -8.00 -4.65 -12.15
C TYR A 5 -8.80 -4.67 -13.45
N GLU A 6 -9.97 -5.31 -13.42
CA GLU A 6 -10.88 -5.34 -14.56
C GLU A 6 -12.17 -4.59 -14.23
N ARG A 7 -12.74 -3.95 -15.25
CA ARG A 7 -14.05 -3.30 -15.18
C ARG A 7 -15.13 -4.31 -15.55
N PHE A 8 -16.16 -4.44 -14.73
CA PHE A 8 -17.29 -5.36 -14.95
C PHE A 8 -18.63 -4.65 -15.21
N GLY A 9 -18.68 -3.32 -15.11
CA GLY A 9 -19.90 -2.54 -15.30
C GLY A 9 -19.64 -1.06 -15.60
N SER A 10 -20.70 -0.27 -15.75
CA SER A 10 -20.59 1.15 -16.13
C SER A 10 -20.42 2.10 -14.95
N GLY A 11 -20.70 1.67 -13.72
CA GLY A 11 -20.52 2.45 -12.50
C GLY A 11 -19.06 2.79 -12.22
N ALA A 12 -18.84 3.86 -11.45
CA ALA A 12 -17.50 4.34 -11.08
C ALA A 12 -16.70 3.31 -10.25
N TRP A 13 -17.39 2.43 -9.55
CA TRP A 13 -16.82 1.38 -8.68
C TRP A 13 -17.03 -0.02 -9.24
N ASP A 14 -17.48 -0.15 -10.50
CA ASP A 14 -17.69 -1.44 -11.15
C ASP A 14 -16.35 -1.99 -11.67
N TRP A 15 -15.37 -2.08 -10.79
CA TRP A 15 -14.07 -2.67 -11.03
C TRP A 15 -13.70 -3.60 -9.88
N ARG A 16 -12.91 -4.64 -10.17
CA ARG A 16 -12.49 -5.62 -9.19
C ARG A 16 -11.07 -6.08 -9.46
N PHE A 17 -10.41 -6.56 -8.41
CA PHE A 17 -9.11 -7.21 -8.54
C PHE A 17 -9.22 -8.40 -9.50
N ASN A 18 -8.30 -8.47 -10.47
CA ASN A 18 -8.20 -9.56 -11.43
C ASN A 18 -7.05 -10.50 -11.06
N ARG A 19 -5.81 -9.98 -11.09
CA ARG A 19 -4.60 -10.76 -10.81
C ARG A 19 -3.42 -9.88 -10.43
N ASN A 20 -2.40 -10.49 -9.83
CA ASN A 20 -1.09 -9.91 -9.63
C ASN A 20 -0.18 -10.25 -10.82
N VAL A 21 0.66 -9.31 -11.24
CA VAL A 21 1.64 -9.52 -12.31
C VAL A 21 3.00 -8.92 -11.97
N VAL A 22 4.05 -9.44 -12.57
CA VAL A 22 5.37 -8.79 -12.61
C VAL A 22 5.73 -8.48 -14.04
N ALA A 23 6.04 -7.22 -14.31
CA ALA A 23 6.55 -6.77 -15.58
C ALA A 23 8.03 -6.41 -15.43
N ASN A 24 8.86 -6.93 -16.33
CA ASN A 24 10.27 -6.60 -16.42
C ASN A 24 10.48 -5.61 -17.55
N PHE A 25 11.19 -4.53 -17.28
CA PHE A 25 11.54 -3.51 -18.27
C PHE A 25 13.04 -3.50 -18.51
N ALA A 26 13.45 -3.26 -19.76
CA ALA A 26 14.84 -2.96 -20.06
C ALA A 26 15.12 -1.51 -19.61
N LEU A 27 16.26 -1.26 -18.95
CA LEU A 27 16.60 0.11 -18.53
C LEU A 27 16.75 1.07 -19.73
N SER A 28 17.07 0.54 -20.92
CA SER A 28 17.12 1.29 -22.17
C SER A 28 15.73 1.65 -22.73
N ASN A 29 14.66 0.98 -22.29
CA ASN A 29 13.29 1.23 -22.73
C ASN A 29 12.27 0.92 -21.62
N LEU A 30 11.84 1.97 -20.91
CA LEU A 30 10.82 1.87 -19.87
C LEU A 30 9.39 2.06 -20.39
N ARG A 31 9.18 2.21 -21.71
CA ARG A 31 7.84 2.41 -22.30
C ARG A 31 7.07 1.10 -22.50
N THR A 32 7.78 -0.01 -22.66
CA THR A 32 7.17 -1.30 -22.95
C THR A 32 7.92 -2.39 -22.18
N PRO A 33 7.20 -3.29 -21.49
CA PRO A 33 7.86 -4.37 -20.78
C PRO A 33 8.48 -5.38 -21.75
N VAL A 34 9.64 -5.91 -21.39
CA VAL A 34 10.29 -7.04 -22.06
C VAL A 34 9.51 -8.33 -21.80
N SER A 35 8.93 -8.45 -20.61
CA SER A 35 8.05 -9.56 -20.26
C SER A 35 7.04 -9.12 -19.21
N VAL A 36 5.86 -9.73 -19.25
CA VAL A 36 4.85 -9.67 -18.20
C VAL A 36 4.53 -11.10 -17.81
N ARG A 37 4.54 -11.39 -16.51
CA ARG A 37 4.23 -12.71 -15.97
C ARG A 37 3.18 -12.60 -14.90
N GLU A 38 2.26 -13.55 -14.89
CA GLU A 38 1.32 -13.71 -13.80
C GLU A 38 2.07 -14.09 -12.53
N LEU A 39 1.62 -13.51 -11.42
CA LEU A 39 2.02 -13.88 -10.08
C LEU A 39 0.86 -14.57 -9.36
N PRO A 40 1.14 -15.29 -8.27
CA PRO A 40 0.11 -15.91 -7.45
C PRO A 40 -1.00 -14.93 -7.08
N SER A 41 -2.23 -15.34 -7.34
CA SER A 41 -3.45 -14.52 -7.22
C SER A 41 -4.65 -15.32 -6.74
N ALA A 42 -4.46 -16.63 -6.49
CA ALA A 42 -5.55 -17.57 -6.24
C ALA A 42 -6.24 -17.32 -4.89
N SER A 43 -5.56 -16.59 -4.00
CA SER A 43 -6.13 -16.18 -2.71
C SER A 43 -6.92 -14.87 -2.76
N GLY A 44 -6.94 -14.17 -3.91
CA GLY A 44 -7.58 -12.86 -4.05
C GLY A 44 -6.82 -11.72 -3.34
N VAL A 45 -5.65 -12.00 -2.78
CA VAL A 45 -4.82 -10.99 -2.11
C VAL A 45 -4.21 -10.05 -3.15
N ALA A 46 -4.40 -8.76 -2.93
CA ALA A 46 -3.76 -7.70 -3.69
C ALA A 46 -2.30 -7.58 -3.24
N TRP A 47 -1.41 -8.38 -3.81
CA TRP A 47 0.02 -8.36 -3.48
C TRP A 47 0.69 -7.10 -4.05
N GLY A 48 1.75 -6.62 -3.41
CA GLY A 48 2.50 -5.45 -3.89
C GLY A 48 1.99 -4.11 -3.36
N SER A 49 1.11 -4.12 -2.34
CA SER A 49 0.71 -2.93 -1.57
C SER A 49 1.88 -2.24 -0.88
N GLY A 50 2.98 -2.97 -0.66
CA GLY A 50 4.28 -2.46 -0.26
C GLY A 50 5.37 -3.47 -0.59
N LEU A 51 6.61 -3.00 -0.72
CA LEU A 51 7.78 -3.84 -0.93
C LEU A 51 8.90 -3.42 0.03
N LEU A 52 9.58 -4.42 0.60
CA LEU A 52 10.86 -4.22 1.29
C LEU A 52 11.93 -5.05 0.55
N PRO A 53 12.86 -4.40 -0.16
CA PRO A 53 13.89 -5.10 -0.93
C PRO A 53 14.82 -5.95 -0.06
N ALA A 54 15.31 -7.07 -0.61
CA ALA A 54 16.30 -7.96 0.02
C ALA A 54 17.54 -7.24 0.56
N SER A 55 18.01 -6.19 -0.13
CA SER A 55 19.15 -5.37 0.31
C SER A 55 18.88 -4.60 1.61
N ARG A 56 17.63 -4.57 2.08
CA ARG A 56 17.17 -3.79 3.22
C ARG A 56 16.46 -4.63 4.29
N SER A 57 16.23 -5.91 4.04
CA SER A 57 15.54 -6.79 4.98
C SER A 57 16.43 -7.36 6.08
N GLY A 58 17.76 -7.33 5.89
CA GLY A 58 18.74 -7.92 6.81
C GLY A 58 18.90 -9.44 6.68
N ASP A 59 18.00 -10.12 5.95
CA ASP A 59 17.99 -11.58 5.79
C ASP A 59 18.06 -12.04 4.31
N GLY A 60 18.19 -11.09 3.37
CA GLY A 60 18.33 -11.38 1.94
C GLY A 60 17.02 -11.72 1.21
N TYR A 61 15.86 -11.56 1.86
CA TYR A 61 14.56 -11.74 1.23
C TYR A 61 13.92 -10.42 0.83
N THR A 62 13.38 -10.34 -0.38
CA THR A 62 12.43 -9.28 -0.73
C THR A 62 11.07 -9.64 -0.15
N TYR A 63 10.58 -8.84 0.78
CA TYR A 63 9.25 -8.98 1.34
C TYR A 63 8.23 -8.27 0.46
N VAL A 64 7.14 -8.97 0.19
CA VAL A 64 6.00 -8.51 -0.58
C VAL A 64 4.81 -8.45 0.34
N TYR A 65 4.32 -7.24 0.56
CA TYR A 65 3.18 -6.99 1.41
C TYR A 65 1.91 -6.92 0.56
N GLY A 66 0.82 -7.49 1.04
CA GLY A 66 -0.45 -7.51 0.31
C GLY A 66 -1.64 -7.32 1.23
N VAL A 67 -2.80 -7.06 0.61
CA VAL A 67 -4.04 -6.79 1.32
C VAL A 67 -5.12 -7.79 0.94
N ASP A 68 -5.73 -8.37 1.98
CA ASP A 68 -7.04 -8.99 1.93
C ASP A 68 -8.06 -7.85 1.99
N ASP A 69 -8.57 -7.46 0.82
CA ASP A 69 -9.30 -6.21 0.64
C ASP A 69 -10.77 -6.30 1.07
N SER A 70 -11.29 -5.20 1.56
CA SER A 70 -12.63 -5.08 2.14
C SER A 70 -13.01 -3.59 2.17
N PRO A 71 -14.30 -3.21 2.14
CA PRO A 71 -14.68 -1.79 2.26
C PRO A 71 -14.06 -1.09 3.47
N ILE A 72 -13.96 -1.81 4.59
CA ILE A 72 -13.32 -1.36 5.84
C ILE A 72 -12.60 -2.53 6.52
N ASN A 73 -11.74 -2.18 7.48
CA ASN A 73 -10.96 -3.08 8.32
C ASN A 73 -10.16 -4.11 7.50
N LYS A 74 -9.49 -3.64 6.45
CA LYS A 74 -8.68 -4.47 5.54
C LYS A 74 -7.53 -5.11 6.30
N GLN A 75 -7.03 -6.22 5.79
CA GLN A 75 -6.10 -7.08 6.54
C GLN A 75 -4.81 -7.35 5.77
N MET A 76 -3.68 -7.27 6.47
CA MET A 76 -2.34 -7.46 5.91
C MET A 76 -2.00 -8.94 5.76
N ARG A 77 -1.42 -9.24 4.60
CA ARG A 77 -0.76 -10.50 4.26
C ARG A 77 0.69 -10.23 3.92
N ILE A 78 1.54 -11.24 4.10
CA ILE A 78 2.97 -11.15 3.82
C ILE A 78 3.42 -12.36 3.01
N ALA A 79 4.13 -12.08 1.93
CA ALA A 79 4.91 -13.04 1.18
C ALA A 79 6.37 -12.57 1.12
N ARG A 80 7.27 -13.44 0.68
CA ARG A 80 8.66 -13.09 0.39
C ARG A 80 9.24 -13.98 -0.69
N VAL A 81 10.30 -13.48 -1.32
CA VAL A 81 11.13 -14.20 -2.29
C VAL A 81 12.58 -13.97 -1.93
N TYR A 82 13.42 -15.01 -1.99
CA TYR A 82 14.85 -14.84 -1.75
C TYR A 82 15.49 -14.03 -2.89
N GLY A 83 16.33 -13.05 -2.56
CA GLY A 83 16.87 -12.11 -3.54
C GLY A 83 15.80 -11.14 -4.08
N SER A 84 15.94 -10.71 -5.33
CA SER A 84 15.10 -9.68 -5.95
C SER A 84 14.29 -10.14 -7.17
N ASP A 85 14.44 -11.40 -7.60
CA ASP A 85 13.74 -11.94 -8.76
C ASP A 85 12.33 -12.40 -8.39
N LEU A 86 11.37 -11.47 -8.40
CA LEU A 86 9.96 -11.77 -8.16
C LEU A 86 9.33 -12.64 -9.26
N ALA A 87 9.94 -12.72 -10.45
CA ALA A 87 9.38 -13.37 -11.63
C ALA A 87 9.74 -14.86 -11.74
N ASN A 88 10.87 -15.27 -11.19
CA ASN A 88 11.30 -16.68 -11.15
C ASN A 88 11.57 -17.20 -9.74
N GLY A 89 11.66 -16.32 -8.74
CA GLY A 89 12.01 -16.73 -7.39
C GLY A 89 10.91 -17.54 -6.71
N THR A 90 11.32 -18.37 -5.75
CA THR A 90 10.40 -19.19 -4.97
C THR A 90 9.66 -18.33 -3.95
N TRP A 91 8.35 -18.14 -4.17
CA TRP A 91 7.48 -17.42 -3.25
C TRP A 91 7.21 -18.23 -1.98
N GLN A 92 7.35 -17.56 -0.85
CA GLN A 92 7.02 -18.06 0.48
C GLN A 92 5.97 -17.15 1.10
N TYR A 93 4.96 -17.72 1.72
CA TYR A 93 3.85 -17.00 2.35
C TYR A 93 3.88 -17.18 3.85
N HIS A 94 3.65 -16.09 4.57
CA HIS A 94 3.72 -16.10 6.02
C HIS A 94 2.48 -16.76 6.64
N THR A 95 2.72 -17.60 7.64
CA THR A 95 1.72 -18.28 8.48
C THR A 95 2.10 -18.10 9.95
N PRO A 96 1.21 -18.39 10.91
CA PRO A 96 1.56 -18.33 12.33
C PRO A 96 2.74 -19.22 12.75
N TRP A 97 3.07 -20.24 11.94
CA TRP A 97 4.08 -21.24 12.26
C TRP A 97 5.33 -21.15 11.37
N GLY A 98 5.46 -20.07 10.58
CA GLY A 98 6.57 -19.87 9.65
C GLY A 98 6.10 -19.70 8.20
N TRP A 99 6.85 -20.26 7.26
CA TRP A 99 6.67 -20.01 5.83
C TRP A 99 6.15 -21.24 5.08
N THR A 100 5.25 -21.01 4.13
CA THR A 100 4.70 -22.05 3.26
C THR A 100 4.83 -21.67 1.79
N LEU A 101 4.85 -22.65 0.88
CA LEU A 101 4.85 -22.42 -0.57
C LEU A 101 3.44 -22.27 -1.15
N ARG A 102 2.40 -22.46 -0.33
CA ARG A 102 1.00 -22.40 -0.77
C ARG A 102 0.37 -21.07 -0.38
N GLU A 103 0.03 -20.25 -1.36
CA GLU A 103 -0.57 -18.92 -1.15
C GLU A 103 -1.80 -18.97 -0.22
N GLN A 104 -2.69 -19.94 -0.42
CA GLN A 104 -3.95 -20.09 0.32
C GLN A 104 -3.75 -20.37 1.82
N ASN A 105 -2.55 -20.81 2.20
CA ASN A 105 -2.19 -21.08 3.58
C ASN A 105 -1.65 -19.84 4.31
N SER A 106 -1.39 -18.73 3.59
CA SER A 106 -1.09 -17.44 4.21
C SER A 106 -2.18 -17.07 5.22
N ARG A 107 -1.87 -16.22 6.20
CA ARG A 107 -2.86 -15.72 7.17
C ARG A 107 -2.75 -14.21 7.37
N ASN A 108 -3.86 -13.59 7.77
CA ASN A 108 -3.93 -12.18 8.13
C ASN A 108 -3.12 -11.92 9.41
N LEU A 109 -2.30 -10.86 9.42
CA LEU A 109 -1.37 -10.56 10.52
C LEU A 109 -1.65 -9.24 11.24
N LEU A 110 -2.20 -8.26 10.53
CA LEU A 110 -2.55 -6.95 11.07
C LEU A 110 -3.83 -6.47 10.38
N THR A 111 -4.78 -5.94 11.14
CA THR A 111 -6.02 -5.37 10.61
C THR A 111 -5.98 -3.84 10.64
N GLY A 112 -6.87 -3.20 9.88
CA GLY A 112 -6.96 -1.74 9.84
C GLY A 112 -5.86 -1.07 9.01
N ILE A 113 -5.25 -1.81 8.08
CA ILE A 113 -4.26 -1.32 7.12
C ILE A 113 -4.92 -0.92 5.80
N ALA A 114 -4.32 -0.05 5.00
CA ALA A 114 -4.89 0.41 3.72
C ALA A 114 -4.28 -0.36 2.53
N ASN A 115 -4.81 -0.15 1.31
CA ASN A 115 -4.35 -0.83 0.08
C ASN A 115 -2.93 -0.47 -0.33
N GLU A 116 -2.39 0.63 0.19
CA GLU A 116 -1.00 1.03 0.04
C GLU A 116 -0.45 1.41 1.41
N TYR A 117 0.72 0.85 1.72
CA TYR A 117 1.44 1.08 2.98
C TYR A 117 2.92 0.77 2.77
N SER A 118 3.74 1.17 3.74
CA SER A 118 5.19 0.98 3.67
C SER A 118 5.70 0.24 4.89
N VAL A 119 6.66 -0.66 4.67
CA VAL A 119 7.50 -1.22 5.74
C VAL A 119 8.95 -0.83 5.46
N SER A 120 9.58 -0.19 6.44
CA SER A 120 10.86 0.49 6.28
C SER A 120 11.83 0.14 7.40
N PRO A 121 13.10 -0.18 7.12
CA PRO A 121 14.11 -0.28 8.17
C PRO A 121 14.27 1.04 8.90
N TRP A 122 14.36 0.98 10.23
CA TRP A 122 14.53 2.13 11.12
C TRP A 122 15.15 1.69 12.45
N GLY A 123 16.29 2.25 12.84
CA GLY A 123 16.88 2.01 14.18
C GLY A 123 17.15 0.53 14.54
N GLY A 124 17.49 -0.32 13.57
CA GLY A 124 17.64 -1.77 13.77
C GLY A 124 16.31 -2.54 13.85
N GLN A 125 15.19 -1.87 13.65
CA GLN A 125 13.83 -2.38 13.59
C GLN A 125 13.19 -2.06 12.24
N PHE A 126 11.88 -2.29 12.11
CA PHE A 126 11.06 -1.96 10.98
C PHE A 126 9.87 -1.09 11.40
N LEU A 127 9.69 0.01 10.69
CA LEU A 127 8.54 0.90 10.76
C LEU A 127 7.52 0.50 9.69
N LEU A 128 6.30 0.18 10.09
CA LEU A 128 5.14 0.10 9.21
C LEU A 128 4.36 1.40 9.31
N LEU A 129 4.02 2.01 8.17
CA LEU A 129 3.13 3.18 8.10
C LEU A 129 1.97 2.88 7.16
N SER A 130 0.75 3.11 7.65
CA SER A 130 -0.49 2.92 6.89
C SER A 130 -1.54 3.93 7.31
N GLN A 131 -2.40 4.31 6.38
CA GLN A 131 -3.68 4.90 6.71
C GLN A 131 -4.55 3.88 7.47
N ASP A 132 -5.37 4.38 8.40
CA ASP A 132 -6.35 3.59 9.11
C ASP A 132 -7.49 3.17 8.17
N SER A 133 -7.75 1.88 8.08
CA SER A 133 -8.88 1.38 7.29
C SER A 133 -10.06 0.92 8.13
N THR A 134 -10.05 1.05 9.46
CA THR A 134 -11.21 0.69 10.30
C THR A 134 -12.48 1.44 9.90
N GLU A 135 -12.32 2.62 9.29
CA GLU A 135 -13.36 3.41 8.66
C GLU A 135 -13.03 3.62 7.17
N ALA A 136 -14.07 3.77 6.35
CA ALA A 136 -13.89 4.04 4.92
C ALA A 136 -13.22 5.41 4.73
N PHE A 137 -12.10 5.43 4.02
CA PHE A 137 -11.32 6.64 3.73
C PHE A 137 -10.97 7.47 4.98
N SER A 138 -10.65 6.80 6.10
CA SER A 138 -10.26 7.49 7.33
C SER A 138 -9.12 8.49 7.06
N GLY A 139 -9.23 9.71 7.58
CA GLY A 139 -8.15 10.69 7.50
C GLY A 139 -7.01 10.44 8.49
N GLN A 140 -6.95 9.29 9.16
CA GLN A 140 -5.93 8.97 10.15
C GLN A 140 -4.80 8.14 9.54
N ILE A 141 -3.55 8.53 9.78
CA ILE A 141 -2.36 7.72 9.48
C ILE A 141 -1.76 7.23 10.79
N ASN A 142 -1.43 5.95 10.84
CA ASN A 142 -0.81 5.30 11.99
C ASN A 142 0.53 4.67 11.60
N ALA A 143 1.38 4.51 12.61
CA ALA A 143 2.62 3.78 12.53
C ALA A 143 2.62 2.59 13.50
N TRP A 144 3.40 1.57 13.17
CA TRP A 144 3.68 0.40 14.00
C TRP A 144 5.15 0.04 13.89
N THR A 145 5.68 -0.65 14.88
CA THR A 145 7.07 -1.09 14.91
C THR A 145 7.18 -2.60 15.04
N SER A 146 8.26 -3.17 14.50
CA SER A 146 8.62 -4.57 14.69
C SER A 146 10.12 -4.81 14.64
N CYS A 147 10.61 -5.78 15.40
CA CYS A 147 12.00 -6.25 15.30
C CYS A 147 12.26 -7.12 14.05
N SER A 148 11.23 -7.47 13.29
CA SER A 148 11.36 -8.26 12.05
C SER A 148 10.55 -7.64 10.91
N PRO A 149 10.91 -7.89 9.64
CA PRO A 149 10.19 -7.35 8.50
C PRO A 149 8.80 -7.99 8.31
N TYR A 150 8.48 -9.06 9.05
CA TYR A 150 7.21 -9.78 8.98
C TYR A 150 6.40 -9.72 10.28
N GLY A 151 6.82 -8.89 11.24
CA GLY A 151 6.10 -8.69 12.48
C GLY A 151 6.58 -9.56 13.65
N PRO A 152 5.83 -9.59 14.76
CA PRO A 152 4.57 -8.88 14.95
C PRO A 152 4.78 -7.35 14.89
N PHE A 153 3.89 -6.66 14.17
CA PHE A 153 3.84 -5.19 14.15
C PHE A 153 2.96 -4.73 15.30
N THR A 154 3.52 -3.92 16.19
CA THR A 154 2.87 -3.53 17.45
C THR A 154 2.96 -2.02 17.66
N GLN A 155 2.48 -1.53 18.81
CA GLN A 155 2.58 -0.11 19.18
C GLN A 155 1.93 0.81 18.13
N LYS A 156 0.63 0.59 17.85
CA LYS A 156 -0.14 1.46 16.96
C LYS A 156 -0.10 2.90 17.48
N THR A 157 0.60 3.77 16.76
CA THR A 157 0.78 5.17 17.13
C THR A 157 0.20 6.07 16.04
N PRO A 158 -0.75 6.96 16.35
CA PRO A 158 -1.19 8.01 15.44
C PRO A 158 -0.02 8.92 15.05
N VAL A 159 0.25 9.12 13.77
CA VAL A 159 1.36 9.98 13.29
C VAL A 159 0.90 11.23 12.57
N TYR A 160 -0.25 11.18 11.90
CA TYR A 160 -0.73 12.32 11.12
C TYR A 160 -2.24 12.23 10.89
N ARG A 161 -2.91 13.37 10.93
CA ARG A 161 -4.32 13.53 10.55
C ARG A 161 -4.38 14.32 9.24
N MET A 162 -4.82 13.67 8.18
CA MET A 162 -5.05 14.29 6.87
C MET A 162 -6.18 15.33 7.01
N PRO A 163 -5.95 16.60 6.61
CA PRO A 163 -6.93 17.67 6.78
C PRO A 163 -8.05 17.66 5.73
N GLU A 164 -7.88 17.02 4.57
CA GLU A 164 -8.80 17.11 3.43
C GLU A 164 -10.13 16.35 3.55
N PRO A 165 -10.18 15.10 4.02
CA PRO A 165 -11.35 14.25 3.80
C PRO A 165 -12.56 14.60 4.66
N GLY A 166 -13.75 14.47 4.07
CA GLY A 166 -15.04 14.55 4.75
C GLY A 166 -15.69 15.95 4.77
N PRO A 167 -16.93 16.04 5.27
CA PRO A 167 -17.75 17.27 5.22
C PRO A 167 -17.14 18.46 5.98
N TYR A 168 -16.28 18.17 6.95
CA TYR A 168 -15.61 19.16 7.79
C TYR A 168 -14.10 19.21 7.54
N GLY A 169 -13.63 18.60 6.45
CA GLY A 169 -12.25 18.72 5.99
C GLY A 169 -11.96 20.10 5.40
N SER A 170 -10.71 20.32 4.98
CA SER A 170 -10.24 21.61 4.45
C SER A 170 -11.00 22.09 3.20
N TYR A 171 -11.63 21.17 2.48
CA TYR A 171 -12.47 21.48 1.32
C TYR A 171 -13.94 21.74 1.65
N TRP A 172 -14.38 21.49 2.89
CA TRP A 172 -15.78 21.56 3.32
C TRP A 172 -16.73 20.79 2.38
N ASN A 173 -16.27 19.63 1.91
CA ASN A 173 -16.95 18.85 0.87
C ASN A 173 -16.96 17.36 1.27
N PRO A 174 -18.15 16.75 1.49
CA PRO A 174 -18.26 15.34 1.89
C PRO A 174 -17.73 14.35 0.83
N ASN A 175 -17.59 14.78 -0.43
CA ASN A 175 -17.09 13.93 -1.49
C ASN A 175 -15.56 13.82 -1.50
N VAL A 176 -14.85 14.72 -0.82
CA VAL A 176 -13.38 14.70 -0.78
C VAL A 176 -12.91 13.58 0.14
N ILE A 177 -12.04 12.72 -0.39
CA ILE A 177 -11.46 11.55 0.26
C ILE A 177 -9.95 11.59 0.17
N SER A 178 -9.30 10.83 1.04
CA SER A 178 -7.86 10.62 1.03
C SER A 178 -7.51 9.15 1.18
N TYR A 179 -6.40 8.74 0.57
CA TYR A 179 -5.99 7.34 0.46
C TYR A 179 -4.48 7.17 0.30
N ASN A 180 -3.97 5.95 0.47
CA ASN A 180 -2.63 5.51 0.09
C ASN A 180 -1.46 6.28 0.74
N ALA A 181 -1.35 6.18 2.07
CA ALA A 181 -0.19 6.70 2.77
C ALA A 181 1.09 5.87 2.49
N HIS A 182 2.19 6.54 2.13
CA HIS A 182 3.44 5.89 1.72
C HIS A 182 4.68 6.64 2.23
N VAL A 183 5.70 5.92 2.72
CA VAL A 183 6.99 6.47 3.16
C VAL A 183 7.99 6.56 2.01
N HIS A 184 8.55 7.75 1.79
CA HIS A 184 9.63 8.02 0.84
C HIS A 184 10.99 7.87 1.53
N GLN A 185 11.47 6.64 1.64
CA GLN A 185 12.73 6.35 2.34
C GLN A 185 13.93 7.10 1.75
N ALA A 186 13.97 7.31 0.43
CA ALA A 186 15.03 8.08 -0.23
C ALA A 186 15.07 9.57 0.19
N LEU A 187 13.99 10.08 0.78
CA LEU A 187 13.86 11.44 1.29
C LEU A 187 13.90 11.48 2.84
N SER A 188 13.99 10.33 3.49
CA SER A 188 13.96 10.17 4.95
C SER A 188 15.37 9.95 5.49
N SER A 189 15.64 10.37 6.73
CA SER A 189 16.94 10.22 7.37
C SER A 189 16.84 10.16 8.89
N GLY A 190 17.57 9.23 9.51
CA GLY A 190 17.52 8.98 10.95
C GLY A 190 16.09 8.68 11.39
N ASP A 191 15.59 9.47 12.33
CA ASP A 191 14.23 9.36 12.85
C ASP A 191 13.23 10.28 12.15
N THR A 192 13.67 11.03 11.12
CA THR A 192 12.82 11.91 10.32
C THR A 192 12.36 11.22 9.05
N PHE A 193 11.05 11.12 8.88
CA PHE A 193 10.42 10.48 7.74
C PHE A 193 9.66 11.48 6.88
N ILE A 194 9.75 11.30 5.57
CA ILE A 194 8.91 11.97 4.59
C ILE A 194 7.93 10.94 4.03
N ALA A 195 6.65 11.27 4.09
CA ALA A 195 5.59 10.43 3.55
C ALA A 195 4.65 11.25 2.68
N SER A 196 3.92 10.56 1.80
CA SER A 196 2.83 11.17 1.04
C SER A 196 1.54 10.38 1.17
N TYR A 197 0.44 11.01 0.78
CA TYR A 197 -0.85 10.38 0.55
C TYR A 197 -1.54 11.06 -0.63
N ASN A 198 -2.59 10.44 -1.14
CA ASN A 198 -3.40 10.94 -2.24
C ASN A 198 -4.69 11.57 -1.71
N VAL A 199 -5.18 12.57 -2.44
CA VAL A 199 -6.49 13.19 -2.24
C VAL A 199 -7.28 13.03 -3.53
N ASN A 200 -8.60 12.81 -3.42
CA ASN A 200 -9.49 12.66 -4.56
C ASN A 200 -10.92 13.09 -4.18
N SER A 201 -11.84 13.12 -5.15
CA SER A 201 -13.27 13.30 -4.91
C SER A 201 -14.06 12.09 -5.43
N MET A 202 -15.15 11.77 -4.73
CA MET A 202 -16.17 10.81 -5.14
C MET A 202 -17.11 11.35 -6.23
N ASP A 203 -17.04 12.66 -6.54
CA ASP A 203 -17.71 13.22 -7.71
C ASP A 203 -16.98 12.81 -8.99
N THR A 204 -17.59 11.90 -9.75
CA THR A 204 -17.01 11.31 -10.96
C THR A 204 -17.56 11.92 -12.25
N ARG A 205 -18.34 13.00 -12.15
CA ARG A 205 -18.95 13.65 -13.31
C ARG A 205 -17.90 14.34 -14.18
N VAL A 206 -18.17 14.38 -15.48
CA VAL A 206 -17.40 15.12 -16.48
C VAL A 206 -18.18 16.38 -16.81
N SER A 207 -18.04 17.41 -15.98
CA SER A 207 -18.72 18.70 -16.15
C SER A 207 -17.94 19.84 -15.50
N PRO A 208 -18.13 21.11 -15.93
CA PRO A 208 -17.39 22.25 -15.37
C PRO A 208 -17.61 22.49 -13.86
N ASP A 209 -18.75 22.04 -13.32
CA ASP A 209 -19.12 22.15 -11.90
C ASP A 209 -18.68 20.94 -11.07
N ALA A 210 -18.13 19.89 -11.70
CA ALA A 210 -17.64 18.72 -10.98
C ALA A 210 -16.35 19.04 -10.21
N ASP A 211 -16.16 18.38 -9.07
CA ASP A 211 -15.13 18.74 -8.09
C ASP A 211 -13.73 18.91 -8.70
N HIS A 212 -13.28 17.96 -9.52
CA HIS A 212 -11.95 18.02 -10.17
C HIS A 212 -11.81 19.11 -11.23
N TYR A 213 -12.91 19.50 -11.87
CA TYR A 213 -12.91 20.54 -12.91
C TYR A 213 -12.95 21.93 -12.29
N ARG A 214 -13.66 22.08 -11.17
CA ARG A 214 -13.68 23.30 -10.37
C ARG A 214 -12.37 23.52 -9.63
N ASP A 215 -11.78 22.46 -9.06
CA ASP A 215 -10.53 22.53 -8.29
C ASP A 215 -9.57 21.39 -8.66
N PRO A 216 -8.62 21.63 -9.60
CA PRO A 216 -7.61 20.65 -9.98
C PRO A 216 -6.54 20.41 -8.90
N GLY A 217 -6.59 21.13 -7.77
CA GLY A 217 -5.75 20.90 -6.61
C GLY A 217 -6.15 19.64 -5.81
N ILE A 218 -7.39 19.16 -5.96
CA ILE A 218 -7.89 17.96 -5.27
C ILE A 218 -7.07 16.73 -5.64
N TYR A 219 -6.89 16.45 -6.94
CA TYR A 219 -6.22 15.22 -7.40
C TYR A 219 -4.69 15.37 -7.50
N ARG A 220 -4.06 15.68 -6.37
CA ARG A 220 -2.61 15.81 -6.24
C ARG A 220 -2.12 15.13 -4.96
N PRO A 221 -0.89 14.58 -4.95
CA PRO A 221 -0.31 14.06 -3.72
C PRO A 221 -0.10 15.18 -2.69
N ARG A 222 -0.16 14.81 -1.41
CA ARG A 222 0.20 15.65 -0.28
C ARG A 222 1.40 15.02 0.41
N PHE A 223 2.40 15.84 0.76
CA PHE A 223 3.58 15.38 1.49
C PHE A 223 3.54 15.90 2.92
N PHE A 224 3.95 15.06 3.86
CA PHE A 224 4.10 15.45 5.25
C PHE A 224 5.38 14.85 5.83
N ARG A 225 5.89 15.51 6.87
CA ARG A 225 7.05 15.07 7.64
C ARG A 225 6.58 14.65 9.02
N PHE A 226 7.12 13.55 9.53
CA PHE A 226 6.95 13.14 10.91
C PHE A 226 8.28 12.64 11.49
N VAL A 227 8.38 12.65 12.81
CA VAL A 227 9.57 12.21 13.55
C VAL A 227 9.13 11.12 14.52
N LEU A 228 9.92 10.05 14.61
CA LEU A 228 9.76 9.04 15.65
C LEU A 228 10.71 9.39 16.81
N GLY A 229 10.22 9.28 18.04
CA GLY A 229 10.99 9.58 19.26
C GLY A 229 11.34 8.32 20.03
#